data_AF-A0A3D3STK5-F1
#
_entry.id   AF-A0A3D3STK5-F1
#
_cell.length_a   1.000
_cell.length_b   1.000
_cell.length_c   1.000
_cell.angle_alpha   90.00
_cell.angle_beta   90.00
_cell.angle_gamma   90.00
#
_symmetry.space_group_name_H-M   'P 1'
#
loop_
_entity.id
_entity.type
_entity.pdbx_description
1 polymer ?
#
loop_
_entity_poly.entity_id
_entity_poly.type
_entity_poly.pdbx_seq_one_letter_code
_entity_poly.pdbx_strand_id
1 'polypeptide(L)' 'MQRDAVDYDLVIVGGGPAGLAAAIRAKQLSQAIGAELSVCLVEKAAEIGGHILSGAVIDP' A
#
# COMPACT_ATOMS: atom_id res chain seq x y z
N MET A 1 13.99 -13.60 -21.55
CA MET A 1 13.24 -12.37 -21.30
C MET A 1 13.80 -11.76 -20.03
N GLN A 2 14.35 -10.55 -20.09
CA GLN A 2 14.94 -9.88 -18.93
C GLN A 2 13.83 -9.09 -18.23
N ARG A 3 13.72 -9.21 -16.91
CA ARG A 3 12.72 -8.47 -16.11
C ARG A 3 13.39 -7.25 -15.52
N ASP A 4 12.75 -6.09 -15.66
CA ASP A 4 13.15 -4.89 -14.93
C ASP A 4 12.79 -5.06 -13.45
N ALA A 5 13.67 -4.59 -12.58
CA ALA A 5 13.51 -4.66 -11.13
C ALA A 5 13.78 -3.28 -10.51
N VAL A 6 13.00 -2.95 -9.48
CA VAL A 6 13.17 -1.74 -8.67
C VAL A 6 13.10 -2.19 -7.21
N ASP A 7 14.05 -1.73 -6.40
CA ASP A 7 14.13 -2.09 -4.98
C ASP A 7 13.27 -1.16 -4.12
N TYR A 8 12.58 -1.74 -3.14
CA TYR A 8 11.81 -1.04 -2.12
C TYR A 8 11.99 -1.74 -0.77
N ASP A 9 11.95 -0.99 0.33
CA ASP A 9 12.04 -1.54 1.68
C ASP A 9 10.78 -2.32 2.06
N LEU A 10 9.63 -1.91 1.51
CA LEU A 10 8.34 -2.56 1.70
C LEU A 10 7.54 -2.57 0.40
N VAL A 11 7.10 -3.76 -0.02
CA VAL A 11 6.16 -3.94 -1.14
C VAL A 11 4.85 -4.50 -0.62
N ILE A 12 3.74 -3.85 -0.95
CA ILE A 12 2.38 -4.24 -0.57
C ILE A 12 1.62 -4.57 -1.85
N VAL A 13 1.02 -5.76 -1.90
CA VAL A 13 0.21 -6.22 -3.03
C VAL A 13 -1.27 -6.09 -2.69
N GLY A 14 -1.97 -5.20 -3.39
CA GLY A 14 -3.39 -4.89 -3.22
C GLY A 14 -3.63 -3.52 -2.58
N GLY A 15 -4.37 -2.66 -3.29
CA GLY A 15 -4.78 -1.31 -2.88
C GLY A 15 -6.14 -1.24 -2.20
N GLY A 16 -6.51 -2.29 -1.47
CA GLY A 16 -7.70 -2.31 -0.61
C GLY A 16 -7.47 -1.62 0.74
N PRO A 17 -8.47 -1.60 1.64
CA PRO A 17 -8.37 -0.96 2.94
C PRO A 17 -7.18 -1.44 3.78
N ALA A 18 -6.93 -2.75 3.79
CA ALA A 18 -5.80 -3.33 4.54
C ALA A 18 -4.44 -2.90 3.99
N GLY A 19 -4.26 -2.94 2.66
CA GLY A 19 -2.99 -2.56 2.02
C GLY A 19 -2.69 -1.07 2.17
N LEU A 20 -3.71 -0.23 1.98
CA LEU A 20 -3.60 1.22 2.21
C LEU A 20 -3.33 1.54 3.68
N ALA A 21 -4.04 0.91 4.61
CA ALA A 21 -3.80 1.10 6.05
C ALA A 21 -2.37 0.71 6.45
N ALA A 22 -1.87 -0.43 5.94
CA ALA A 22 -0.50 -0.87 6.17
C ALA A 22 0.52 0.12 5.59
N ALA A 23 0.33 0.58 4.36
CA ALA A 23 1.22 1.55 3.70
C ALA A 23 1.28 2.89 4.47
N ILE A 24 0.10 3.43 4.83
CA ILE A 24 -0.03 4.66 5.60
C ILE A 24 0.65 4.51 6.96
N ARG A 25 0.36 3.41 7.67
CA ARG A 25 0.91 3.19 9.02
C ARG A 25 2.42 3.00 8.98
N ALA A 26 2.95 2.28 7.99
CA ALA A 26 4.39 2.09 7.82
C ALA A 26 5.11 3.44 7.61
N LYS A 27 4.57 4.31 6.75
CA LYS A 27 5.13 5.66 6.54
C LYS A 27 5.04 6.53 7.79
N GLN A 28 3.92 6.50 8.52
CA GLN A 28 3.79 7.22 9.79
C GLN A 28 4.81 6.76 10.84
N LEU A 29 5.01 5.44 10.98
CA LEU A 29 6.01 4.88 11.90
C LEU A 29 7.42 5.30 11.50
N SER A 30 7.75 5.25 10.21
CA SER A 30 9.03 5.71 9.67
C SER A 30 9.31 7.17 10.04
N GLN A 31 8.32 8.05 9.84
CA GLN A 31 8.42 9.46 10.20
C GLN A 31 8.61 9.67 11.71
N ALA A 32 7.89 8.91 12.53
CA ALA A 32 7.97 9.02 13.99
C ALA A 32 9.35 8.67 14.56
N ILE A 33 10.10 7.78 13.90
CA ILE A 33 11.45 7.39 14.30
C ILE A 33 12.55 8.11 13.50
N GLY A 34 12.19 9.04 12.60
CA GLY A 34 13.14 9.76 11.75
C GLY A 34 13.88 8.88 10.73
N ALA A 35 13.26 7.78 10.30
CA ALA A 35 13.80 6.88 9.28
C ALA A 35 13.21 7.19 7.89
N GLU A 36 14.01 6.96 6.85
CA GLU A 36 13.56 6.85 5.47
C GLU A 36 13.07 5.41 5.22
N LEU A 37 11.88 5.26 4.63
CA LEU A 37 11.31 3.96 4.26
C LEU A 37 10.62 4.09 2.91
N SER A 38 11.14 3.43 1.89
CA SER A 38 10.51 3.35 0.56
C SER A 38 9.40 2.30 0.57
N VAL A 39 8.19 2.69 0.15
CA VAL A 39 7.00 1.82 0.16
C VAL A 39 6.40 1.81 -1.24
N CYS A 40 6.29 0.63 -1.85
CA CYS A 40 5.56 0.41 -3.08
C CYS A 40 4.24 -0.30 -2.76
N LEU A 41 3.13 0.27 -3.20
CA LEU A 41 1.84 -0.41 -3.21
C LEU A 41 1.43 -0.63 -4.66
N VAL A 42 1.10 -1.87 -5.00
CA VAL A 42 0.63 -2.23 -6.34
C VAL A 42 -0.85 -2.65 -6.27
N GLU A 43 -1.65 -2.16 -7.21
CA GLU A 43 -3.05 -2.51 -7.35
C GLU A 43 -3.33 -2.92 -8.80
N LYS A 44 -4.20 -3.90 -8.98
CA LYS A 44 -4.62 -4.40 -10.30
C LYS A 44 -5.56 -3.44 -11.01
N ALA A 45 -6.41 -2.75 -10.26
CA ALA A 45 -7.35 -1.76 -10.79
C ALA A 45 -6.60 -0.63 -11.50
N ALA A 46 -7.23 -0.06 -12.54
CA ALA A 46 -6.69 1.11 -13.23
C ALA A 46 -6.54 2.32 -12.28
N GLU A 47 -7.39 2.37 -11.26
CA GLU A 47 -7.38 3.40 -10.22
C GLU A 47 -7.63 2.72 -8.86
N ILE A 48 -7.07 3.29 -7.79
CA ILE A 48 -7.29 2.81 -6.43
C ILE A 48 -8.80 2.78 -6.15
N GLY A 49 -9.29 1.65 -5.65
CA GLY A 49 -10.72 1.45 -5.38
C GLY A 49 -11.53 0.87 -6.53
N GLY A 50 -11.00 0.83 -7.77
CA GLY A 50 -11.73 0.33 -8.94
C GLY A 50 -12.17 -1.15 -8.88
N HIS A 51 -11.61 -1.93 -7.95
CA HIS A 51 -12.05 -3.30 -7.65
C HIS A 51 -12.61 -3.49 -6.23
N ILE A 52 -12.78 -2.42 -5.44
CA ILE A 52 -13.36 -2.54 -4.10
C ILE A 52 -14.89 -2.66 -4.24
N LEU A 53 -15.43 -3.74 -3.69
CA LEU A 53 -16.87 -3.94 -3.53
C LEU A 53 -17.15 -4.24 -2.07
N SER A 54 -18.08 -3.50 -1.45
CA SER A 54 -18.43 -3.68 -0.04
C SER A 54 -19.83 -3.16 0.25
N GLY A 55 -20.49 -3.73 1.28
CA GLY A 55 -21.68 -3.13 1.90
C GLY A 55 -21.35 -1.95 2.83
N ALA A 56 -20.07 -1.73 3.12
CA ALA A 56 -19.51 -0.55 3.80
C ALA A 56 -20.15 -0.16 5.15
N VAL A 57 -20.56 -1.15 5.96
CA VAL A 57 -20.82 -0.93 7.39
C VAL A 57 -19.48 -1.02 8.12
N ILE A 58 -19.03 0.07 8.70
CA ILE A 58 -17.69 0.22 9.28
C ILE A 58 -17.80 0.58 10.76
N ASP A 59 -16.97 -0.06 11.59
CA ASP A 59 -16.73 0.28 13.00
C ASP A 59 -15.48 1.19 13.08
N PRO A 60 -15.62 2.47 13.46
CA PRO A 60 -14.50 3.43 13.52
C PRO A 60 -13.60 3.25 14.74
#